data_AF-A0A1V2RNY2-F1
#
_entry.id   AF-A0A1V2RNY2-F1
#
_cell.length_a   1.000
_cell.length_b   1.000
_cell.length_c   1.000
_cell.angle_alpha   90.00
_cell.angle_beta   90.00
_cell.angle_gamma   90.00
#
_symmetry.space_group_name_H-M   'P 1'
#
loop_
_entity.id
_entity.type
_entity.pdbx_description
1 polymer ?
#
loop_
_entity_poly.entity_id
_entity_poly.type
_entity_poly.pdbx_seq_one_letter_code
_entity_poly.pdbx_strand_id
1 'polypeptide(L)'
;MGRPPALPVEDKVWIVLQVLAGSMSAAEAARRNSVSGQTISTWKRQFVEGGTAALAGDRHDPLRHVQQLTREVRQLKTALGEAHVEIRKLRRSPAHRRTGRAARTARAARTARK
;
A
#
# COMPACT_ATOMS: atom_id res chain seq x y z
N MET A 1 9.93 29.49 -0.95
CA MET A 1 10.82 28.50 -1.59
C MET A 1 10.16 28.05 -2.89
N GLY A 2 10.69 28.48 -4.04
CA GLY A 2 10.16 28.08 -5.35
C GLY A 2 10.31 26.58 -5.53
N ARG A 3 9.24 25.91 -5.97
CA ARG A 3 9.27 24.50 -6.35
C ARG A 3 10.38 24.33 -7.38
N PRO A 4 11.43 23.51 -7.12
CA PRO A 4 12.46 23.27 -8.11
C PRO A 4 11.79 22.78 -9.40
N PRO A 5 12.23 23.23 -10.58
CA PRO A 5 11.66 22.77 -11.83
C PRO A 5 11.70 21.24 -11.83
N ALA A 6 10.53 20.63 -12.06
CA ALA A 6 10.43 19.19 -12.18
C ALA A 6 11.12 18.82 -13.49
N LEU A 7 12.43 18.54 -13.43
CA LEU A 7 13.17 17.99 -14.56
C LEU A 7 12.37 16.80 -15.13
N PRO A 8 12.22 16.73 -16.47
CA PRO A 8 11.71 15.55 -17.16
C PRO A 8 12.37 14.28 -16.64
N VAL A 9 11.65 13.16 -16.69
CA VAL A 9 12.16 11.88 -16.17
C VAL A 9 13.37 11.44 -17.00
N GLU A 10 13.32 11.68 -18.30
CA GLU A 10 14.35 11.37 -19.28
C GLU A 10 15.66 12.11 -18.93
N ASP A 11 15.58 13.39 -18.58
CA ASP A 11 16.73 14.19 -18.17
C ASP A 11 17.34 13.67 -16.87
N LYS A 12 16.50 13.29 -15.90
CA LYS A 12 16.97 12.68 -14.64
C LYS A 12 17.71 11.37 -14.90
N VAL A 13 17.17 10.53 -15.78
CA VAL A 13 17.80 9.27 -16.18
C VAL A 13 19.15 9.54 -16.82
N TRP A 14 19.24 10.48 -17.77
CA TRP A 14 20.49 10.82 -18.43
C TRP A 14 21.54 11.34 -17.43
N ILE A 15 21.15 12.23 -16.52
CA ILE A 15 22.02 12.73 -15.46
C ILE A 15 22.56 11.59 -14.59
N VAL A 16 21.69 10.67 -14.15
CA VAL A 16 22.09 9.52 -13.33
C VAL A 16 23.06 8.62 -14.09
N LEU A 17 22.81 8.36 -15.37
CA LEU A 17 23.70 7.53 -16.20
C LEU A 17 25.09 8.16 -16.35
N GLN A 18 25.20 9.47 -16.56
CA GLN A 18 26.50 10.14 -16.61
C GLN A 18 27.24 10.08 -15.27
N VAL A 19 26.51 10.26 -14.15
CA VAL A 19 27.10 10.14 -12.80
C VAL A 19 27.55 8.71 -12.49
N LEU A 20 26.84 7.69 -12.99
CA LEU A 20 27.23 6.28 -12.85
C LEU A 20 28.41 5.92 -13.75
N ALA A 21 28.45 6.46 -14.97
CA ALA A 21 29.55 6.29 -15.91
C ALA A 21 30.85 7.01 -15.49
N GLY A 22 30.78 7.90 -14.49
CA GLY A 22 31.92 8.68 -14.02
C GLY A 22 32.31 9.85 -14.93
N SER A 23 31.54 10.12 -15.98
CA SER A 23 31.75 11.24 -16.91
C SER A 23 31.38 12.60 -16.31
N MET A 24 30.56 12.61 -15.25
CA MET A 24 30.16 13.81 -14.51
C MET A 24 30.06 13.49 -13.01
N SER A 25 30.59 14.37 -12.16
CA SER A 25 30.44 14.19 -10.71
C SER A 25 29.04 14.54 -10.22
N ALA A 26 28.59 13.98 -9.09
CA ALA A 26 27.29 14.33 -8.51
C ALA A 26 27.16 15.82 -8.15
N ALA A 27 28.28 16.43 -7.71
CA ALA A 27 28.32 17.87 -7.39
C ALA A 27 28.23 18.74 -8.65
N GLU A 28 28.84 18.31 -9.75
CA GLU A 28 28.73 18.99 -11.05
C GLU A 28 27.32 18.86 -11.63
N ALA A 29 26.73 17.66 -11.59
CA ALA A 29 25.37 17.41 -12.00
C ALA A 29 24.36 18.30 -11.24
N ALA A 30 24.56 18.46 -9.93
CA ALA A 30 23.75 19.33 -9.09
C ALA A 30 23.80 20.80 -9.55
N ARG A 31 25.00 21.34 -9.78
CA ARG A 31 25.18 22.73 -10.24
C ARG A 31 24.57 22.97 -11.62
N ARG A 32 24.81 22.08 -12.59
CA ARG A 32 24.32 22.25 -13.98
C ARG A 32 22.79 22.23 -14.09
N ASN A 33 22.14 21.49 -13.20
CA ASN A 33 20.69 21.29 -13.24
C ASN A 33 19.94 22.09 -12.16
N SER A 34 20.62 22.97 -11.42
CA SER A 34 20.05 23.77 -10.34
C SER A 34 19.30 22.94 -9.29
N VAL A 35 19.84 21.76 -8.95
CA VAL A 35 19.32 20.86 -7.91
C VAL A 35 20.37 20.64 -6.82
N SER A 36 19.95 20.11 -5.67
CA SER A 36 20.89 19.79 -4.59
C SER A 36 21.70 18.53 -4.90
N GLY A 37 22.92 18.42 -4.36
CA GLY A 37 23.69 17.18 -4.42
C GLY A 37 22.95 15.98 -3.81
N GLN A 38 22.16 16.22 -2.75
CA GLN A 38 21.32 15.19 -2.13
C GLN A 38 20.22 14.67 -3.06
N THR A 39 19.68 15.53 -3.91
CA THR A 39 18.71 15.16 -4.95
C THR A 39 19.35 14.21 -5.96
N ILE A 40 20.55 14.53 -6.45
CA ILE A 40 21.31 13.67 -7.37
C ILE A 40 21.63 12.32 -6.72
N SER A 41 22.11 12.31 -5.47
CA SER A 41 22.40 11.09 -4.71
C SER A 41 21.16 10.21 -4.53
N THR A 42 19.99 10.84 -4.32
CA THR A 42 18.71 10.13 -4.20
C THR A 42 18.31 9.48 -5.51
N TRP A 43 18.40 10.18 -6.63
CA TRP A 43 18.07 9.61 -7.95
C TRP A 43 19.02 8.45 -8.32
N LYS A 44 20.32 8.61 -8.06
CA LYS A 44 21.31 7.55 -8.26
C LYS A 44 20.94 6.30 -7.46
N ARG A 45 20.62 6.47 -6.18
CA ARG A 45 20.22 5.35 -5.30
C ARG A 45 18.97 4.66 -5.83
N GLN A 46 17.91 5.42 -6.12
CA GLN A 46 16.65 4.87 -6.63
C GLN A 46 16.79 4.14 -7.96
N PHE A 47 17.62 4.66 -8.86
CA PHE A 47 17.89 4.03 -10.16
C PHE A 47 18.61 2.69 -9.99
N VAL A 48 19.63 2.62 -9.12
CA VAL A 48 20.38 1.39 -8.84
C VAL A 48 19.52 0.37 -8.10
N GLU A 49 18.79 0.78 -7.06
CA GLU A 49 17.86 -0.09 -6.32
C GLU A 49 16.78 -0.67 -7.24
N GLY A 50 16.14 0.19 -8.05
CA GLY A 50 15.13 -0.24 -9.01
C GLY A 50 15.68 -1.16 -10.10
N GLY A 51 16.86 -0.85 -10.64
CA GLY A 51 17.55 -1.72 -11.59
C GLY A 51 17.94 -3.07 -10.99
N THR A 52 18.41 -3.07 -9.74
CA THR A 52 18.78 -4.30 -9.01
C THR A 52 17.56 -5.18 -8.75
N ALA A 53 16.46 -4.60 -8.27
CA ALA A 53 15.20 -5.32 -8.07
C ALA A 53 14.69 -5.93 -9.39
N ALA A 54 14.72 -5.15 -10.48
CA ALA A 54 14.30 -5.64 -11.79
C ALA A 54 15.16 -6.81 -12.29
N LEU A 55 16.48 -6.77 -12.06
CA LEU A 55 17.42 -7.86 -12.42
C LEU A 55 17.26 -9.09 -11.52
N ALA A 56 16.91 -8.90 -10.25
CA ALA A 56 16.61 -9.98 -9.31
C ALA A 56 15.31 -10.74 -9.65
N GLY A 57 14.60 -10.35 -10.71
CA GLY A 57 13.32 -10.95 -11.10
C GLY A 57 12.11 -10.37 -10.37
N ASP A 58 12.34 -9.41 -9.46
CA ASP A 58 11.30 -8.54 -8.87
C ASP A 58 10.87 -7.50 -9.91
N ARG A 59 10.35 -7.98 -11.05
CA ARG A 59 9.61 -7.16 -12.00
C ARG A 59 8.32 -6.72 -11.31
N HIS A 60 8.44 -5.68 -10.50
CA HIS A 60 7.31 -4.97 -9.94
C HIS A 60 6.64 -4.23 -11.10
N ASP A 61 5.76 -4.92 -11.83
CA ASP A 61 4.83 -4.30 -12.76
C ASP A 61 3.76 -3.63 -11.88
N PRO A 62 3.84 -2.30 -11.65
CA PRO A 62 2.97 -1.65 -10.69
C PRO A 62 1.51 -1.72 -11.15
N LEU A 63 1.27 -1.79 -12.48
CA LEU A 63 -0.05 -1.95 -13.05
C LEU A 63 -0.61 -3.33 -12.76
N ARG A 64 0.16 -4.41 -12.97
CA ARG A 64 -0.28 -5.77 -12.61
C ARG A 64 -0.50 -5.93 -11.11
N HIS A 65 0.38 -5.36 -10.30
CA HIS A 65 0.25 -5.43 -8.85
C HIS A 65 -1.00 -4.68 -8.36
N VAL A 66 -1.24 -3.47 -8.87
CA VAL A 66 -2.46 -2.69 -8.57
C VAL A 66 -3.71 -3.44 -9.06
N GLN A 67 -3.67 -4.06 -10.24
CA GLN A 67 -4.80 -4.86 -10.75
C GLN A 67 -5.07 -6.07 -9.86
N GLN A 68 -4.03 -6.79 -9.44
CA GLN A 68 -4.14 -7.93 -8.53
C GLN A 68 -4.75 -7.52 -7.19
N LEU A 69 -4.19 -6.47 -6.56
CA LEU A 69 -4.72 -5.92 -5.31
C LEU A 69 -6.17 -5.44 -5.46
N THR A 70 -6.50 -4.79 -6.56
CA THR A 70 -7.88 -4.35 -6.83
C THR A 70 -8.84 -5.53 -6.91
N ARG A 71 -8.40 -6.63 -7.54
CA ARG A 71 -9.19 -7.87 -7.65
C ARG A 71 -9.37 -8.54 -6.28
N GLU A 72 -8.31 -8.59 -5.49
CA GLU A 72 -8.33 -9.14 -4.13
C GLU A 72 -9.22 -8.32 -3.20
N VAL A 73 -9.10 -6.98 -3.21
CA VAL A 73 -9.99 -6.08 -2.46
C VAL A 73 -11.45 -6.30 -2.84
N ARG A 74 -11.75 -6.52 -4.12
CA ARG A 74 -13.12 -6.81 -4.57
C ARG A 74 -13.62 -8.14 -4.00
N GLN A 75 -12.81 -9.19 -4.04
CA GLN A 75 -13.16 -10.50 -3.47
C GLN A 75 -13.41 -10.41 -1.97
N LEU A 76 -12.52 -9.71 -1.24
CA LEU A 76 -12.66 -9.50 0.20
C LEU A 76 -13.92 -8.71 0.55
N LYS A 77 -14.27 -7.68 -0.22
CA LYS A 77 -15.52 -6.93 -0.04
C LYS A 77 -16.76 -7.80 -0.23
N THR A 78 -16.76 -8.68 -1.24
CA THR A 78 -17.86 -9.62 -1.46
C THR A 78 -17.99 -10.60 -0.29
N ALA A 79 -16.90 -11.26 0.10
CA ALA A 79 -16.90 -12.20 1.21
C ALA A 79 -17.34 -11.56 2.54
N LEU A 80 -16.90 -10.31 2.80
CA LEU A 80 -17.33 -9.55 3.96
C LEU A 80 -18.84 -9.26 3.94
N GLY A 81 -19.38 -8.92 2.77
CA GLY A 81 -20.83 -8.71 2.58
C GLY A 81 -21.64 -9.97 2.85
N GLU A 82 -21.20 -11.11 2.31
CA GLU A 82 -21.83 -12.42 2.54
C GLU A 82 -21.80 -12.82 4.02
N ALA A 83 -20.65 -12.70 4.67
CA ALA A 83 -20.51 -12.97 6.11
C ALA A 83 -21.44 -12.08 6.95
N HIS A 84 -21.56 -10.79 6.60
CA HIS A 84 -22.46 -9.87 7.30
C HIS A 84 -23.94 -10.25 7.15
N VAL A 85 -24.34 -10.72 5.97
CA VAL A 85 -25.69 -11.23 5.71
C VAL A 85 -25.96 -12.49 6.55
N GLU A 86 -25.03 -13.44 6.59
CA GLU A 86 -25.16 -14.66 7.39
C GLU A 86 -25.24 -14.38 8.89
N ILE A 87 -24.42 -13.45 9.41
CA ILE A 87 -24.51 -13.00 10.80
C ILE A 87 -25.89 -12.41 11.08
N ARG A 88 -26.45 -11.59 10.17
CA ARG A 88 -27.80 -11.03 10.33
C ARG A 88 -28.88 -12.11 10.31
N LYS A 89 -28.79 -13.09 9.40
CA LYS A 89 -29.72 -14.22 9.35
C LYS A 89 -29.68 -15.01 10.66
N LEU A 90 -28.49 -15.41 11.11
CA LEU A 90 -28.30 -16.17 12.34
C LEU A 90 -28.86 -15.42 13.56
N ARG A 91 -28.60 -14.11 13.65
CA ARG A 91 -29.15 -13.26 14.73
C ARG A 91 -30.67 -13.15 14.68
N ARG A 92 -31.25 -13.19 13.48
CA ARG A 92 -32.71 -13.09 13.27
C ARG A 92 -33.41 -14.44 13.46
N SER A 93 -32.70 -15.56 13.35
CA SER A 93 -33.24 -16.91 13.49
C SER A 93 -33.90 -17.15 14.85
N PRO A 94 -35.05 -17.87 14.90
CA PRO A 94 -35.77 -18.14 16.15
C PRO A 94 -34.93 -18.88 17.18
N ALA A 95 -34.05 -19.79 16.74
CA ALA A 95 -33.14 -20.53 17.60
C ALA A 95 -32.21 -19.60 18.42
N HIS A 96 -31.58 -18.62 17.77
CA HIS A 96 -30.72 -17.65 18.45
C HIS A 96 -31.50 -16.67 19.34
N ARG A 97 -32.73 -16.29 18.96
CA ARG A 97 -33.58 -15.45 19.82
C ARG A 97 -34.06 -16.20 21.07
N ARG A 98 -34.33 -17.50 20.95
CA ARG A 98 -34.74 -18.36 22.08
C ARG A 98 -33.60 -18.53 23.08
N THR A 99 -32.37 -18.74 22.61
CA THR A 99 -31.19 -18.81 23.50
C THR A 99 -30.91 -17.48 24.17
N GLY A 100 -31.01 -16.35 23.45
CA GLY A 100 -30.87 -15.00 24.04
C GLY A 100 -31.95 -14.66 25.08
N ARG A 101 -33.21 -15.07 24.84
CA ARG A 101 -34.32 -14.89 25.79
C ARG A 101 -34.16 -15.77 27.02
N ALA A 102 -33.81 -17.05 26.85
CA ALA A 102 -33.60 -18.00 27.95
C ALA A 102 -32.40 -17.60 28.84
N ALA A 103 -31.30 -17.12 28.24
CA ALA A 103 -30.15 -16.63 28.98
C ALA A 103 -30.46 -15.37 29.80
N ARG A 104 -31.28 -14.46 29.25
CA ARG A 104 -31.73 -13.25 29.97
C ARG A 104 -32.65 -13.60 31.15
N THR A 105 -33.56 -14.53 30.98
CA THR A 105 -34.47 -14.97 32.08
C THR A 105 -33.71 -15.70 33.17
N ALA A 106 -32.74 -16.55 32.82
CA ALA A 106 -31.90 -17.25 33.80
C ALA A 106 -31.02 -16.29 34.61
N ARG A 107 -30.50 -15.23 33.97
CA ARG A 107 -29.71 -14.20 34.65
C ARG A 107 -30.56 -13.37 35.63
N ALA A 108 -31.77 -12.97 35.22
CA ALA A 108 -32.69 -12.21 36.07
C ALA A 108 -33.15 -12.99 37.31
N ALA A 109 -33.45 -14.30 37.13
CA ALA A 109 -33.82 -15.18 38.24
C ALA A 109 -32.68 -15.39 39.25
N ARG A 110 -31.42 -15.34 38.79
CA ARG A 110 -30.23 -15.50 39.63
C ARG A 110 -29.86 -14.23 40.39
N THR A 111 -30.15 -13.04 39.85
CA THR A 111 -29.97 -11.76 40.55
C THR A 111 -31.07 -11.48 41.58
N ALA A 112 -32.28 -12.02 41.41
CA ALA A 112 -33.38 -11.87 42.37
C ALA A 112 -33.31 -12.84 43.58
N ARG A 113 -32.39 -13.82 43.54
CA ARG A 113 -32.14 -14.79 44.62
C ARG A 113 -30.96 -14.40 45.53
N LYS A 114 -30.36 -13.24 45.30
CA LYS A 114 -29.26 -12.67 46.08
C LYS A 114 -29.76 -11.43 46.79
#